data_AF-A0A6B2G2N8-F1
#
_entry.id   AF-A0A6B2G2N8-F1
#
_cell.length_a   1.000
_cell.length_b   1.000
_cell.length_c   1.000
_cell.angle_alpha   90.00
_cell.angle_beta   90.00
_cell.angle_gamma   90.00
#
_symmetry.space_group_name_H-M   'P 1'
#
loop_
_entity.id
_entity.type
_entity.pdbx_description
1 polymer ?
#
loop_
_entity_poly.entity_id
_entity_poly.type
_entity_poly.pdbx_seq_one_letter_code
_entity_poly.pdbx_strand_id
1 'polypeptide(L)'
;MTLRRLISTFCASNKKLNRFSKSGYCFKRDLHFSFPFLSKDMTVRDALNSAIDEEIERDPRVFVIGEEVAQFNGAYKVTRGLYDKYGSNKLIDTPITEMGFAGMAVGAAMAGMIPICEFMTFNFSMQAIDQVINSAAKTYYMSSGKVKVPIVFRGPNGPSVAVAAQHSQCFAAWYSSCPGLKVLAPYSSEDARGLLKAAIRDENPVVFLENEIMYGATFSVSDIALDKDFLIPIGEAKIERVGTDVTLVSFSRALQPTLQAAVAL
;
A
#
# COMPACT_ATOMS: atom_id res chain seq x y z
N MET A 1 -34.84 32.01 -26.82
CA MET A 1 -35.21 31.19 -28.00
C MET A 1 -34.21 30.04 -28.05
N THR A 2 -34.53 28.93 -27.40
CA THR A 2 -33.53 28.03 -26.80
C THR A 2 -33.47 26.72 -27.59
N LEU A 3 -32.29 26.52 -28.18
CA LEU A 3 -31.64 25.36 -28.78
C LEU A 3 -32.29 23.97 -28.50
N ARG A 4 -33.29 23.59 -29.31
CA ARG A 4 -33.92 22.25 -29.33
C ARG A 4 -34.02 21.65 -30.74
N ARG A 5 -33.00 21.89 -31.59
CA ARG A 5 -32.91 21.30 -32.95
C ARG A 5 -31.45 21.12 -33.36
N LEU A 6 -30.84 19.98 -33.05
CA LEU A 6 -29.57 19.55 -33.69
C LEU A 6 -29.16 18.08 -33.48
N ILE A 7 -30.11 17.15 -33.22
CA ILE A 7 -29.78 15.70 -33.10
C ILE A 7 -30.73 14.83 -33.93
N SER A 8 -31.05 15.20 -35.18
CA SER A 8 -31.90 14.33 -36.02
C SER A 8 -31.57 14.28 -37.52
N THR A 9 -30.35 14.64 -37.94
CA THR A 9 -30.02 14.69 -39.38
C THR A 9 -28.61 14.20 -39.71
N PHE A 10 -28.24 13.02 -39.20
CA PHE A 10 -27.07 12.29 -39.74
C PHE A 10 -27.33 10.78 -39.88
N CYS A 11 -28.56 10.44 -40.26
CA CYS A 11 -28.95 9.09 -40.66
C CYS A 11 -29.44 9.13 -42.11
N ALA A 12 -28.52 9.32 -43.07
CA ALA A 12 -28.67 8.97 -44.48
C ALA A 12 -27.54 9.61 -45.32
N SER A 13 -26.39 8.95 -45.47
CA SER A 13 -25.63 8.95 -46.74
C SER A 13 -24.44 7.99 -46.66
N ASN A 14 -24.59 6.80 -47.24
CA ASN A 14 -23.61 6.13 -48.11
C ASN A 14 -23.91 4.63 -48.22
N LYS A 15 -24.94 4.32 -49.01
CA LYS A 15 -25.05 3.04 -49.71
C LYS A 15 -24.34 3.19 -51.05
N LYS A 16 -23.15 2.58 -51.21
CA LYS A 16 -22.65 1.87 -52.41
C LYS A 16 -21.13 1.74 -52.36
N LEU A 17 -20.65 0.57 -51.95
CA LEU A 17 -19.51 -0.11 -52.57
C LEU A 17 -19.56 -1.57 -52.13
N ASN A 18 -20.20 -2.38 -52.98
CA ASN A 18 -20.22 -3.82 -52.90
C ASN A 18 -19.07 -4.37 -53.75
N ARG A 19 -18.35 -5.35 -53.18
CA ARG A 19 -17.60 -6.48 -53.79
C ARG A 19 -16.16 -6.51 -53.29
N PHE A 20 -15.85 -7.44 -52.39
CA PHE A 20 -14.99 -8.60 -52.66
C PHE A 20 -14.86 -9.46 -51.38
N SER A 21 -14.90 -10.78 -51.61
CA SER A 21 -14.26 -11.83 -50.80
C SER A 21 -14.95 -12.36 -49.54
N LYS A 22 -15.38 -13.62 -49.66
CA LYS A 22 -15.68 -14.59 -48.61
C LYS A 22 -14.56 -14.67 -47.57
N SER A 23 -14.91 -14.64 -46.28
CA SER A 23 -14.33 -15.52 -45.25
C SER A 23 -15.16 -15.37 -43.99
N GLY A 24 -15.88 -16.43 -43.62
CA GLY A 24 -16.54 -16.51 -42.33
C GLY A 24 -15.50 -16.77 -41.26
N TYR A 25 -15.25 -15.78 -40.39
CA TYR A 25 -14.67 -16.01 -39.08
C TYR A 25 -15.71 -15.60 -38.04
N CYS A 26 -16.55 -16.58 -37.69
CA CYS A 26 -17.30 -16.58 -36.45
C CYS A 26 -16.27 -16.73 -35.31
N PHE A 27 -15.92 -15.63 -34.64
CA PHE A 27 -15.20 -15.70 -33.37
C PHE A 27 -16.17 -16.22 -32.30
N LYS A 28 -16.39 -17.54 -32.30
CA LYS A 28 -16.81 -18.25 -31.09
C LYS A 28 -15.67 -18.13 -30.09
N ARG A 29 -15.88 -17.37 -29.03
CA ARG A 29 -15.08 -17.47 -27.80
C ARG A 29 -15.47 -18.78 -27.12
N ASP A 30 -14.88 -19.88 -27.59
CA ASP A 30 -14.94 -21.15 -26.89
C ASP A 30 -13.68 -21.32 -26.02
N LEU A 31 -13.95 -21.82 -24.81
CA LEU A 31 -13.02 -22.34 -23.79
C LEU A 31 -12.34 -21.30 -22.88
N HIS A 32 -13.07 -20.95 -21.81
CA HIS A 32 -12.46 -20.69 -20.51
C HIS A 32 -11.66 -21.93 -20.10
N PHE A 33 -10.36 -21.91 -20.31
CA PHE A 33 -9.46 -22.73 -19.49
C PHE A 33 -9.47 -22.09 -18.10
N SER A 34 -10.23 -22.65 -17.18
CA SER A 34 -9.98 -22.45 -15.75
C SER A 34 -8.62 -23.04 -15.47
N PHE A 35 -7.56 -22.24 -15.59
CA PHE A 35 -6.33 -22.53 -14.89
C PHE A 35 -6.72 -22.67 -13.40
N PRO A 36 -6.42 -23.80 -12.73
CA PRO A 36 -6.53 -23.86 -11.30
C PRO A 36 -5.55 -22.82 -10.80
N PHE A 37 -6.09 -21.67 -10.42
CA PHE A 37 -5.32 -20.58 -9.88
C PHE A 37 -4.77 -21.11 -8.56
N LEU A 38 -3.47 -21.44 -8.52
CA LEU A 38 -2.91 -22.00 -7.31
C LEU A 38 -2.91 -20.86 -6.29
N SER A 39 -3.69 -21.01 -5.24
CA SER A 39 -3.71 -20.04 -4.17
C SER A 39 -2.77 -20.49 -3.07
N LYS A 40 -1.82 -19.65 -2.68
CA LYS A 40 -0.92 -19.92 -1.57
C LYS A 40 -1.39 -19.16 -0.34
N ASP A 41 -1.51 -19.87 0.77
CA ASP A 41 -1.80 -19.23 2.05
C ASP A 41 -0.58 -18.41 2.53
N MET A 42 -0.83 -17.17 2.90
CA MET A 42 0.20 -16.24 3.35
C MET A 42 -0.32 -15.38 4.50
N THR A 43 0.48 -15.22 5.54
CA THR A 43 0.16 -14.27 6.61
C THR A 43 0.41 -12.84 6.17
N VAL A 44 -0.30 -11.86 6.74
CA VAL A 44 -0.03 -10.44 6.49
C VAL A 44 1.42 -10.08 6.84
N ARG A 45 1.98 -10.68 7.91
CA ARG A 45 3.39 -10.50 8.27
C ARG A 45 4.34 -10.97 7.17
N ASP A 46 4.13 -12.16 6.62
CA ASP A 46 4.99 -12.69 5.57
C ASP A 46 4.81 -11.91 4.25
N ALA A 47 3.61 -11.37 4.02
CA ALA A 47 3.32 -10.48 2.89
C ALA A 47 4.13 -9.18 2.96
N LEU A 48 4.17 -8.55 4.13
CA LEU A 48 5.00 -7.36 4.39
C LEU A 48 6.49 -7.68 4.29
N ASN A 49 6.92 -8.82 4.86
CA ASN A 49 8.30 -9.26 4.80
C ASN A 49 8.78 -9.46 3.36
N SER A 50 8.00 -10.19 2.54
CA SER A 50 8.33 -10.44 1.13
C SER A 50 8.35 -9.16 0.30
N ALA A 51 7.43 -8.21 0.56
CA ALA A 51 7.47 -6.90 -0.08
C ALA A 51 8.79 -6.16 0.21
N ILE A 52 9.22 -6.10 1.48
CA ILE A 52 10.49 -5.45 1.85
C ILE A 52 11.68 -6.18 1.20
N ASP A 53 11.70 -7.50 1.26
CA ASP A 53 12.77 -8.34 0.70
C ASP A 53 12.98 -8.06 -0.80
N GLU A 54 11.88 -8.10 -1.56
CA GLU A 54 11.90 -7.90 -3.00
C GLU A 54 12.27 -6.48 -3.40
N GLU A 55 11.84 -5.46 -2.67
CA GLU A 55 12.20 -4.08 -3.00
C GLU A 55 13.66 -3.74 -2.61
N ILE A 56 14.21 -4.36 -1.56
CA ILE A 56 15.67 -4.28 -1.27
C ILE A 56 16.47 -4.99 -2.36
N GLU A 57 16.02 -6.16 -2.82
CA GLU A 57 16.66 -6.88 -3.94
C GLU A 57 16.61 -6.07 -5.23
N ARG A 58 15.48 -5.40 -5.50
CA ARG A 58 15.24 -4.64 -6.72
C ARG A 58 16.02 -3.33 -6.78
N ASP A 59 16.10 -2.59 -5.67
CA ASP A 59 16.71 -1.26 -5.65
C ASP A 59 17.72 -1.11 -4.50
N PRO A 60 19.03 -0.98 -4.81
CA PRO A 60 20.07 -0.86 -3.80
C PRO A 60 20.00 0.44 -2.99
N ARG A 61 19.08 1.36 -3.28
CA ARG A 61 18.81 2.55 -2.47
C ARG A 61 17.83 2.27 -1.32
N VAL A 62 17.10 1.16 -1.36
CA VAL A 62 16.13 0.78 -0.33
C VAL A 62 16.85 0.21 0.89
N PHE A 63 16.44 0.64 2.09
CA PHE A 63 16.90 0.12 3.38
C PHE A 63 15.84 0.33 4.46
N VAL A 64 15.90 -0.44 5.54
CA VAL A 64 15.02 -0.31 6.71
C VAL A 64 15.80 0.31 7.87
N ILE A 65 15.15 1.24 8.58
CA ILE A 65 15.69 1.90 9.76
C ILE A 65 14.61 2.00 10.83
N GLY A 66 14.96 1.68 12.08
CA GLY A 66 14.05 1.78 13.22
C GLY A 66 14.56 0.99 14.43
N GLU A 67 13.74 0.93 15.46
CA GLU A 67 14.05 0.18 16.68
C GLU A 67 13.82 -1.31 16.47
N GLU A 68 14.83 -2.12 16.80
CA GLU A 68 14.76 -3.58 16.82
C GLU A 68 14.44 -4.24 15.45
N VAL A 69 14.63 -3.51 14.35
CA VAL A 69 14.34 -3.97 12.98
C VAL A 69 15.38 -4.95 12.46
N ALA A 70 16.59 -4.96 13.02
CA ALA A 70 17.74 -5.70 12.51
C ALA A 70 17.98 -6.98 13.33
N GLN A 71 18.78 -6.92 14.40
CA GLN A 71 19.24 -8.12 15.11
C GLN A 71 18.11 -8.85 15.84
N PHE A 72 17.10 -8.10 16.31
CA PHE A 72 15.93 -8.66 16.96
C PHE A 72 14.89 -9.22 15.97
N ASN A 73 15.16 -9.16 14.65
CA ASN A 73 14.25 -9.61 13.59
C ASN A 73 12.92 -8.83 13.53
N GLY A 74 12.87 -7.60 14.04
CA GLY A 74 11.65 -6.79 14.16
C GLY A 74 10.87 -7.10 15.43
N ALA A 75 10.33 -6.07 16.08
CA ALA A 75 9.48 -6.22 17.27
C ALA A 75 8.32 -7.20 17.04
N TYR A 76 7.69 -7.11 15.86
CA TYR A 76 6.57 -7.97 15.44
C TYR A 76 6.95 -9.01 14.38
N LYS A 77 8.24 -9.24 14.16
CA LYS A 77 8.78 -10.22 13.20
C LYS A 77 8.49 -9.93 11.72
N VAL A 78 8.16 -8.68 11.38
CA VAL A 78 7.95 -8.26 9.99
C VAL A 78 9.26 -8.25 9.19
N THR A 79 10.39 -7.92 9.80
CA THR A 79 11.72 -7.88 9.15
C THR A 79 12.56 -9.16 9.38
N ARG A 80 11.93 -10.25 9.82
CA ARG A 80 12.61 -11.51 10.15
C ARG A 80 13.46 -12.03 8.97
N GLY A 81 14.71 -12.41 9.27
CA GLY A 81 15.66 -12.99 8.31
C GLY A 81 16.32 -11.99 7.37
N LEU A 82 15.85 -10.73 7.31
CA LEU A 82 16.39 -9.74 6.38
C LEU A 82 17.78 -9.25 6.82
N TYR A 83 18.05 -9.14 8.12
CA TYR A 83 19.38 -8.79 8.61
C TYR A 83 20.42 -9.85 8.25
N ASP A 84 20.09 -11.13 8.41
CA ASP A 84 21.00 -12.23 8.04
C ASP A 84 21.28 -12.23 6.53
N LYS A 85 20.30 -11.84 5.70
CA LYS A 85 20.41 -11.77 4.25
C LYS A 85 21.21 -10.56 3.75
N TYR A 86 21.00 -9.38 4.33
CA TYR A 86 21.52 -8.11 3.78
C TYR A 86 22.49 -7.35 4.69
N GLY A 87 22.57 -7.73 5.97
CA GLY A 87 23.45 -7.12 6.96
C GLY A 87 23.05 -5.70 7.38
N SER A 88 23.97 -5.09 8.14
CA SER A 88 23.80 -3.77 8.76
C SER A 88 23.71 -2.60 7.79
N ASN A 89 24.06 -2.80 6.51
CA ASN A 89 23.91 -1.77 5.48
C ASN A 89 22.46 -1.58 5.02
N LYS A 90 21.60 -2.56 5.28
CA LYS A 90 20.20 -2.58 4.83
C LYS A 90 19.19 -2.60 5.95
N LEU A 91 19.53 -3.17 7.09
CA LEU A 91 18.68 -3.23 8.26
C LEU A 91 19.44 -2.54 9.40
N ILE A 92 18.97 -1.36 9.81
CA ILE A 92 19.68 -0.47 10.73
C ILE A 92 18.87 -0.32 12.01
N ASP A 93 19.38 -0.90 13.09
CA ASP A 93 18.85 -0.67 14.44
C ASP A 93 19.22 0.74 14.92
N THR A 94 18.27 1.42 15.55
CA THR A 94 18.44 2.78 16.08
C THR A 94 18.33 2.82 17.60
N PRO A 95 18.92 3.80 18.28
CA PRO A 95 18.49 4.17 19.63
C PRO A 95 17.01 4.53 19.65
N ILE A 96 16.40 4.49 20.85
CA ILE A 96 15.00 4.86 21.08
C ILE A 96 14.86 6.40 21.01
N THR A 97 14.77 6.91 19.79
CA THR A 97 14.70 8.35 19.50
C THR A 97 13.99 8.59 18.16
N GLU A 98 12.66 8.49 18.19
CA GLU A 98 11.80 8.55 17.00
C GLU A 98 12.06 9.81 16.17
N MET A 99 12.17 10.97 16.83
CA MET A 99 12.49 12.22 16.16
C MET A 99 13.83 12.16 15.42
N GLY A 100 14.85 11.57 16.06
CA GLY A 100 16.20 11.47 15.54
C GLY A 100 16.25 10.60 14.28
N PHE A 101 15.80 9.35 14.38
CA PHE A 101 15.88 8.44 13.24
C PHE A 101 14.91 8.77 12.12
N ALA A 102 13.73 9.33 12.41
CA ALA A 102 12.84 9.82 11.36
C ALA A 102 13.47 10.99 10.59
N GLY A 103 14.13 11.92 11.28
CA GLY A 103 14.88 13.01 10.64
C GLY A 103 16.05 12.51 9.79
N MET A 104 16.79 11.52 10.28
CA MET A 104 17.85 10.86 9.50
C MET A 104 17.30 10.18 8.24
N ALA A 105 16.18 9.46 8.36
CA ALA A 105 15.52 8.83 7.23
C ALA A 105 15.05 9.86 6.20
N VAL A 106 14.41 10.95 6.63
CA VAL A 106 14.01 12.04 5.73
C VAL A 106 15.21 12.66 5.03
N GLY A 107 16.30 12.93 5.75
CA GLY A 107 17.54 13.43 5.16
C GLY A 107 18.16 12.47 4.13
N ALA A 108 18.17 11.17 4.42
CA ALA A 108 18.63 10.15 3.49
C ALA A 108 17.76 10.08 2.23
N ALA A 109 16.43 10.22 2.38
CA ALA A 109 15.51 10.28 1.25
C ALA A 109 15.78 11.48 0.33
N MET A 110 16.00 12.67 0.92
CA MET A 110 16.39 13.87 0.18
C MET A 110 17.75 13.71 -0.53
N ALA A 111 18.65 12.90 0.04
CA ALA A 111 19.95 12.56 -0.56
C ALA A 111 19.88 11.45 -1.62
N GLY A 112 18.68 10.95 -1.94
CA GLY A 112 18.44 9.99 -3.02
C GLY A 112 18.32 8.54 -2.60
N MET A 113 18.32 8.23 -1.30
CA MET A 113 18.03 6.89 -0.78
C MET A 113 16.52 6.65 -0.66
N ILE A 114 16.08 5.41 -0.40
CA ILE A 114 14.66 5.06 -0.23
C ILE A 114 14.47 4.37 1.15
N PRO A 115 14.46 5.13 2.25
CA PRO A 115 14.27 4.56 3.57
C PRO A 115 12.84 4.03 3.79
N ILE A 116 12.78 2.87 4.45
CA ILE A 116 11.60 2.33 5.10
C ILE A 116 11.80 2.55 6.61
N CYS A 117 11.23 3.64 7.12
CA CYS A 117 11.31 4.04 8.52
C CYS A 117 10.22 3.31 9.32
N GLU A 118 10.61 2.44 10.25
CA GLU A 118 9.69 1.71 11.12
C GLU A 118 9.53 2.42 12.46
N PHE A 119 8.29 2.77 12.81
CA PHE A 119 7.92 3.07 14.20
C PHE A 119 7.41 1.78 14.84
N MET A 120 7.90 1.42 16.02
CA MET A 120 7.48 0.21 16.75
C MET A 120 5.95 0.18 16.92
N THR A 121 5.35 1.34 17.15
CA THR A 121 3.92 1.59 16.95
C THR A 121 3.69 3.05 16.54
N PHE A 122 2.63 3.32 15.78
CA PHE A 122 2.28 4.70 15.42
C PHE A 122 1.96 5.59 16.62
N ASN A 123 1.68 5.03 17.80
CA ASN A 123 1.59 5.83 19.04
C ASN A 123 2.89 6.62 19.29
N PHE A 124 4.05 6.02 19.02
CA PHE A 124 5.36 6.63 19.22
C PHE A 124 5.76 7.57 18.08
N SER A 125 5.13 7.43 16.90
CA SER A 125 5.31 8.38 15.80
C SER A 125 4.96 9.82 16.18
N MET A 126 4.15 10.04 17.23
CA MET A 126 3.88 11.37 17.77
C MET A 126 5.15 12.13 18.17
N GLN A 127 6.20 11.43 18.64
CA GLN A 127 7.48 12.06 18.94
C GLN A 127 8.22 12.55 17.69
N ALA A 128 7.92 12.00 16.52
CA ALA A 128 8.56 12.31 15.25
C ALA A 128 7.63 13.00 14.23
N ILE A 129 6.40 13.33 14.61
CA ILE A 129 5.37 13.78 13.68
C ILE A 129 5.76 15.06 12.94
N ASP A 130 6.59 15.91 13.56
CA ASP A 130 7.17 17.10 12.94
C ASP A 130 8.04 16.75 11.72
N GLN A 131 8.87 15.71 11.79
CA GLN A 131 9.68 15.25 10.65
C GLN A 131 8.79 14.70 9.54
N VAL A 132 7.75 13.95 9.89
CA VAL A 132 6.81 13.40 8.89
C VAL A 132 6.06 14.52 8.16
N ILE A 133 5.56 15.51 8.89
CA ILE A 133 4.71 16.58 8.33
C ILE A 133 5.56 17.71 7.74
N ASN A 134 6.39 18.35 8.55
CA ASN A 134 7.06 19.60 8.17
C ASN A 134 8.30 19.34 7.32
N SER A 135 9.07 18.30 7.60
CA SER A 135 10.28 17.98 6.83
C SER A 135 9.99 17.11 5.60
N ALA A 136 9.12 16.11 5.68
CA ALA A 136 8.85 15.22 4.55
C ALA A 136 7.73 15.75 3.66
N ALA A 137 6.48 15.79 4.16
CA ALA A 137 5.28 16.04 3.35
C ALA A 137 5.34 17.37 2.55
N LYS A 138 5.80 18.43 3.19
CA LYS A 138 5.76 19.79 2.62
C LYS A 138 6.93 20.10 1.69
N THR A 139 8.01 19.34 1.73
CA THR A 139 9.27 19.70 1.07
C THR A 139 9.17 19.77 -0.45
N TYR A 140 8.45 18.84 -1.08
CA TYR A 140 8.28 18.88 -2.54
C TYR A 140 7.61 20.18 -2.99
N TYR A 141 6.56 20.61 -2.27
CA TYR A 141 5.88 21.87 -2.53
C TYR A 141 6.78 23.09 -2.24
N MET A 142 7.39 23.14 -1.04
CA MET A 142 8.22 24.28 -0.62
C MET A 142 9.46 24.48 -1.52
N SER A 143 10.01 23.39 -2.06
CA SER A 143 11.14 23.43 -2.99
C SER A 143 10.72 23.70 -4.44
N SER A 144 9.44 23.96 -4.71
CA SER A 144 8.88 24.13 -6.06
C SER A 144 9.17 22.93 -6.98
N GLY A 145 9.00 21.72 -6.44
CA GLY A 145 9.16 20.46 -7.16
C GLY A 145 10.61 19.98 -7.34
N LYS A 146 11.59 20.63 -6.68
CA LYS A 146 13.02 20.31 -6.83
C LYS A 146 13.48 19.16 -5.94
N VAL A 147 12.98 19.09 -4.70
CA VAL A 147 13.41 18.10 -3.71
C VAL A 147 12.27 17.11 -3.49
N LYS A 148 12.46 15.88 -3.99
CA LYS A 148 11.59 14.74 -3.71
C LYS A 148 11.98 14.09 -2.39
N VAL A 149 11.04 13.40 -1.74
CA VAL A 149 11.29 12.71 -0.47
C VAL A 149 10.69 11.30 -0.56
N PRO A 150 11.33 10.36 -1.29
CA PRO A 150 10.87 8.98 -1.39
C PRO A 150 11.13 8.24 -0.06
N ILE A 151 10.12 8.17 0.80
CA ILE A 151 10.22 7.55 2.13
C ILE A 151 8.91 6.86 2.49
N VAL A 152 9.01 5.70 3.14
CA VAL A 152 7.86 5.02 3.75
C VAL A 152 8.01 5.05 5.26
N PHE A 153 7.02 5.62 5.96
CA PHE A 153 6.87 5.48 7.41
C PHE A 153 5.87 4.35 7.67
N ARG A 154 6.30 3.26 8.30
CA ARG A 154 5.45 2.09 8.56
C ARG A 154 5.47 1.66 10.03
N GLY A 155 4.49 0.83 10.39
CA GLY A 155 4.34 0.29 11.73
C GLY A 155 2.88 -0.02 12.08
N PRO A 156 2.63 -0.73 13.19
CA PRO A 156 1.28 -1.05 13.63
C PRO A 156 0.55 0.19 14.14
N ASN A 157 -0.72 0.31 13.74
CA ASN A 157 -1.64 1.40 14.05
C ASN A 157 -3.00 0.87 14.50
N GLY A 158 -3.65 1.60 15.41
CA GLY A 158 -4.96 1.25 15.96
C GLY A 158 -4.87 0.29 17.16
N PRO A 159 -6.01 -0.30 17.57
CA PRO A 159 -6.09 -1.07 18.80
C PRO A 159 -5.38 -2.42 18.68
N SER A 160 -4.81 -2.86 19.80
CA SER A 160 -4.32 -4.22 20.05
C SER A 160 -4.98 -4.83 21.30
N VAL A 161 -4.54 -6.01 21.74
CA VAL A 161 -5.10 -6.73 22.87
C VAL A 161 -4.45 -6.29 24.18
N ALA A 162 -5.22 -5.68 25.07
CA ALA A 162 -4.82 -5.34 26.44
C ALA A 162 -3.61 -4.39 26.59
N VAL A 163 -3.36 -3.53 25.61
CA VAL A 163 -2.23 -2.56 25.62
C VAL A 163 -2.59 -1.16 26.15
N ALA A 164 -3.83 -0.98 26.61
CA ALA A 164 -4.35 0.24 27.23
C ALA A 164 -4.27 1.50 26.34
N ALA A 165 -4.40 2.69 26.95
CA ALA A 165 -4.67 3.95 26.26
C ALA A 165 -3.53 4.42 25.33
N GLN A 166 -2.27 4.26 25.75
CA GLN A 166 -1.11 4.82 25.05
C GLN A 166 -0.57 3.94 23.90
N HIS A 167 -1.17 2.77 23.67
CA HIS A 167 -0.74 1.82 22.62
C HIS A 167 -1.90 1.41 21.68
N SER A 168 -3.03 2.10 21.72
CA SER A 168 -4.26 1.71 20.99
C SER A 168 -4.77 2.76 20.00
N GLN A 169 -4.05 3.86 19.78
CA GLN A 169 -4.53 4.99 19.00
C GLN A 169 -4.46 4.72 17.49
N CYS A 170 -5.49 5.18 16.76
CA CYS A 170 -5.52 5.17 15.31
C CYS A 170 -5.20 6.58 14.77
N PHE A 171 -4.15 6.69 13.94
CA PHE A 171 -3.65 7.94 13.37
C PHE A 171 -4.07 8.17 11.92
N ALA A 172 -4.98 7.34 11.38
CA ALA A 172 -5.46 7.49 10.01
C ALA A 172 -5.95 8.91 9.73
N ALA A 173 -6.79 9.48 10.61
CA ALA A 173 -7.31 10.84 10.46
C ALA A 173 -6.24 11.93 10.59
N TRP A 174 -5.22 11.73 11.44
CA TRP A 174 -4.16 12.72 11.67
C TRP A 174 -3.31 12.88 10.42
N TYR A 175 -2.77 11.78 9.92
CA TYR A 175 -1.88 11.81 8.75
C TYR A 175 -2.64 12.11 7.46
N SER A 176 -3.89 11.63 7.30
CA SER A 176 -4.67 11.91 6.09
C SER A 176 -5.12 13.37 5.97
N SER A 177 -5.07 14.13 7.06
CA SER A 177 -5.37 15.56 7.07
C SER A 177 -4.20 16.44 6.58
N CYS A 178 -3.04 15.86 6.29
CA CYS A 178 -1.83 16.59 5.92
C CYS A 178 -1.52 16.49 4.41
N PRO A 179 -1.66 17.59 3.64
CA PRO A 179 -1.28 17.59 2.23
C PRO A 179 0.21 17.27 2.01
N GLY A 180 0.51 16.54 0.94
CA GLY A 180 1.85 16.07 0.61
C GLY A 180 2.17 14.66 1.12
N LEU A 181 1.33 14.10 2.01
CA LEU A 181 1.39 12.69 2.39
C LEU A 181 0.44 11.84 1.55
N LYS A 182 0.81 10.58 1.34
CA LYS A 182 -0.12 9.49 1.02
C LYS A 182 -0.26 8.61 2.26
N VAL A 183 -1.48 8.21 2.59
CA VAL A 183 -1.75 7.41 3.80
C VAL A 183 -2.51 6.15 3.41
N LEU A 184 -1.91 4.99 3.69
CA LEU A 184 -2.41 3.66 3.31
C LEU A 184 -2.67 2.85 4.58
N ALA A 185 -3.71 2.01 4.56
CA ALA A 185 -4.07 1.16 5.69
C ALA A 185 -4.56 -0.22 5.19
N PRO A 186 -3.65 -1.18 4.95
CA PRO A 186 -3.99 -2.46 4.34
C PRO A 186 -4.82 -3.36 5.26
N TYR A 187 -5.57 -4.29 4.67
CA TYR A 187 -6.35 -5.30 5.39
C TYR A 187 -5.82 -6.72 5.17
N SER A 188 -5.73 -7.16 3.91
CA SER A 188 -5.35 -8.53 3.53
C SER A 188 -3.86 -8.68 3.22
N SER A 189 -3.39 -9.92 3.04
CA SER A 189 -2.02 -10.19 2.59
C SER A 189 -1.73 -9.60 1.21
N GLU A 190 -2.70 -9.63 0.29
CA GLU A 190 -2.56 -9.00 -1.03
C GLU A 190 -2.43 -7.49 -0.92
N ASP A 191 -3.27 -6.85 -0.11
CA ASP A 191 -3.22 -5.40 0.13
C ASP A 191 -1.86 -5.02 0.73
N ALA A 192 -1.43 -5.74 1.77
CA ALA A 192 -0.20 -5.47 2.48
C ALA A 192 1.02 -5.56 1.55
N ARG A 193 1.12 -6.63 0.75
CA ARG A 193 2.23 -6.81 -0.19
C ARG A 193 2.20 -5.79 -1.32
N GLY A 194 1.06 -5.68 -2.02
CA GLY A 194 0.94 -4.84 -3.21
C GLY A 194 1.03 -3.35 -2.92
N LEU A 195 0.40 -2.88 -1.83
CA LEU A 195 0.45 -1.47 -1.44
C LEU A 195 1.80 -1.08 -0.83
N LEU A 196 2.47 -1.97 -0.08
CA LEU A 196 3.80 -1.64 0.46
C LEU A 196 4.83 -1.51 -0.66
N LYS A 197 4.82 -2.40 -1.65
CA LYS A 197 5.67 -2.28 -2.85
C LYS A 197 5.37 -1.00 -3.61
N ALA A 198 4.08 -0.66 -3.79
CA ALA A 198 3.69 0.60 -4.42
C ALA A 198 4.16 1.82 -3.62
N ALA A 199 4.09 1.77 -2.29
CA ALA A 199 4.56 2.83 -1.40
C ALA A 199 6.08 3.03 -1.49
N ILE A 200 6.87 1.95 -1.50
CA ILE A 200 8.34 2.00 -1.61
C ILE A 200 8.76 2.56 -2.98
N ARG A 201 8.01 2.25 -4.05
CA ARG A 201 8.27 2.75 -5.40
C ARG A 201 7.78 4.18 -5.63
N ASP A 202 7.02 4.76 -4.69
CA ASP A 202 6.50 6.12 -4.79
C ASP A 202 7.59 7.15 -4.49
N GLU A 203 7.61 8.26 -5.24
CA GLU A 203 8.59 9.32 -5.04
C GLU A 203 8.20 10.34 -3.94
N ASN A 204 7.09 10.10 -3.24
CA ASN A 204 6.55 10.96 -2.20
C ASN A 204 6.60 10.26 -0.83
N PRO A 205 6.47 11.00 0.28
CA PRO A 205 6.33 10.40 1.60
C PRO A 205 5.02 9.63 1.75
N VAL A 206 5.12 8.36 2.12
CA VAL A 206 3.98 7.47 2.34
C VAL A 206 3.93 7.03 3.81
N VAL A 207 2.77 7.18 4.43
CA VAL A 207 2.47 6.61 5.75
C VAL A 207 1.70 5.31 5.56
N PHE A 208 2.23 4.22 6.09
CA PHE A 208 1.71 2.87 5.92
C PHE A 208 1.25 2.30 7.27
N LEU A 209 -0.05 2.41 7.53
CA LEU A 209 -0.70 2.10 8.79
C LEU A 209 -1.10 0.63 8.86
N GLU A 210 -0.20 -0.21 9.37
CA GLU A 210 -0.45 -1.64 9.55
C GLU A 210 -1.35 -1.89 10.77
N ASN A 211 -1.69 -3.15 11.05
CA ASN A 211 -2.43 -3.49 12.25
C ASN A 211 -1.85 -4.75 12.92
N GLU A 212 -1.56 -4.63 14.21
CA GLU A 212 -0.87 -5.68 14.98
C GLU A 212 -1.64 -7.01 14.98
N ILE A 213 -2.96 -6.95 15.20
CA ILE A 213 -3.82 -8.14 15.26
C ILE A 213 -3.86 -8.84 13.90
N MET A 214 -3.73 -8.09 12.81
CA MET A 214 -3.76 -8.65 11.45
C MET A 214 -2.47 -9.36 11.05
N TYR A 215 -1.33 -9.12 11.71
CA TYR A 215 -0.05 -9.74 11.32
C TYR A 215 -0.09 -11.27 11.25
N GLY A 216 -0.83 -11.90 12.18
CA GLY A 216 -1.01 -13.36 12.21
C GLY A 216 -2.16 -13.87 11.35
N ALA A 217 -2.96 -12.99 10.74
CA ALA A 217 -4.08 -13.40 9.90
C ALA A 217 -3.56 -13.97 8.57
N THR A 218 -4.09 -15.12 8.17
CA THR A 218 -3.74 -15.82 6.94
C THR A 218 -4.79 -15.57 5.89
N PHE A 219 -4.35 -15.25 4.68
CA PHE A 219 -5.20 -15.07 3.52
C PHE A 219 -4.70 -15.97 2.38
N SER A 220 -5.65 -16.40 1.56
CA SER A 220 -5.38 -17.07 0.29
C SER A 220 -4.91 -16.01 -0.70
N VAL A 221 -3.67 -16.13 -1.18
CA VAL A 221 -3.04 -15.16 -2.10
C VAL A 221 -2.93 -15.75 -3.48
N SER A 222 -3.29 -14.94 -4.46
CA SER A 222 -3.27 -15.28 -5.86
C SER A 222 -1.82 -15.37 -6.42
N ASP A 223 -1.47 -16.34 -7.29
CA ASP A 223 -0.29 -16.36 -8.17
C ASP A 223 0.08 -14.98 -8.76
N ILE A 224 -0.90 -14.20 -9.22
CA ILE A 224 -0.66 -12.83 -9.72
C ILE A 224 -0.14 -11.94 -8.59
N ALA A 225 -0.74 -12.03 -7.39
CA ALA A 225 -0.28 -11.31 -6.22
C ALA A 225 1.01 -11.86 -5.60
N LEU A 226 1.53 -12.99 -6.07
CA LEU A 226 2.87 -13.52 -5.73
C LEU A 226 3.97 -13.00 -6.67
N ASP A 227 3.62 -12.37 -7.80
CA ASP A 227 4.60 -11.82 -8.73
C ASP A 227 5.43 -10.70 -8.07
N LYS A 228 6.73 -10.63 -8.35
CA LYS A 228 7.64 -9.60 -7.78
C LYS A 228 7.34 -8.18 -8.30
N ASP A 229 6.59 -8.06 -9.38
CA ASP A 229 6.12 -6.79 -9.95
C ASP A 229 4.64 -6.52 -9.69
N PHE A 230 3.99 -7.35 -8.87
CA PHE A 230 2.64 -7.05 -8.39
C PHE A 230 2.61 -5.76 -7.57
N LEU A 231 1.78 -4.83 -7.99
CA LEU A 231 1.52 -3.55 -7.34
C LEU A 231 0.03 -3.31 -7.28
N ILE A 232 -0.42 -2.65 -6.21
CA ILE A 232 -1.80 -2.13 -6.11
C ILE A 232 -1.74 -0.61 -6.30
N PRO A 233 -2.58 -0.03 -7.19
CA PRO A 233 -2.59 1.41 -7.40
C PRO A 233 -3.01 2.17 -6.14
N ILE A 234 -2.18 3.13 -5.72
CA ILE A 234 -2.49 4.01 -4.61
C ILE A 234 -3.60 4.99 -5.01
N GLY A 235 -4.62 5.11 -4.17
CA GLY A 235 -5.75 6.01 -4.38
C GLY A 235 -7.00 5.31 -4.92
N GLU A 236 -6.95 4.00 -5.11
CA GLU A 236 -8.10 3.19 -5.53
C GLU A 236 -8.64 2.35 -4.37
N ALA A 237 -9.95 2.35 -4.19
CA ALA A 237 -10.64 1.49 -3.23
C ALA A 237 -11.00 0.15 -3.88
N LYS A 238 -10.93 -0.93 -3.10
CA LYS A 238 -11.33 -2.27 -3.54
C LYS A 238 -12.76 -2.59 -3.07
N ILE A 239 -13.58 -3.10 -3.99
CA ILE A 239 -14.90 -3.67 -3.65
C ILE A 239 -14.70 -5.11 -3.22
N GLU A 240 -14.73 -5.37 -1.91
CA GLU A 240 -14.59 -6.73 -1.36
C GLU A 240 -15.86 -7.58 -1.54
N ARG A 241 -17.03 -6.95 -1.57
CA ARG A 241 -18.33 -7.60 -1.78
C ARG A 241 -19.28 -6.68 -2.53
N VAL A 242 -19.87 -7.16 -3.62
CA VAL A 242 -20.90 -6.43 -4.38
C VAL A 242 -22.24 -6.53 -3.64
N GLY A 243 -23.00 -5.43 -3.63
CA GLY A 243 -24.35 -5.36 -3.07
C GLY A 243 -25.16 -4.23 -3.71
N THR A 244 -26.48 -4.20 -3.48
CA THR A 244 -27.40 -3.25 -4.14
C THR A 244 -28.13 -2.29 -3.20
N ASP A 245 -28.24 -2.63 -1.90
CA ASP A 245 -29.12 -1.89 -0.97
C ASP A 245 -28.37 -0.83 -0.15
N VAL A 246 -27.12 -1.08 0.22
CA VAL A 246 -26.30 -0.19 1.04
C VAL A 246 -24.81 -0.33 0.70
N THR A 247 -24.06 0.77 0.82
CA THR A 247 -22.60 0.78 0.72
C THR A 247 -21.99 0.85 2.12
N LEU A 248 -21.11 -0.10 2.45
CA LEU A 248 -20.34 -0.10 3.69
C LEU A 248 -18.87 0.19 3.35
N VAL A 249 -18.30 1.22 3.99
CA VAL A 249 -16.91 1.63 3.79
C VAL A 249 -16.13 1.45 5.07
N SER A 250 -14.98 0.79 4.98
CA SER A 250 -14.09 0.52 6.10
C SER A 250 -12.65 0.37 5.59
N PHE A 251 -11.69 0.31 6.50
CA PHE A 251 -10.28 0.13 6.17
C PHE A 251 -9.57 -0.66 7.28
N SER A 252 -8.39 -1.20 6.95
CA SER A 252 -7.60 -2.00 7.89
C SER A 252 -8.43 -3.12 8.55
N ARG A 253 -8.13 -3.45 9.81
CA ARG A 253 -8.83 -4.48 10.59
C ARG A 253 -10.35 -4.28 10.65
N ALA A 254 -10.83 -3.04 10.62
CA ALA A 254 -12.27 -2.77 10.71
C ALA A 254 -13.05 -3.34 9.50
N LEU A 255 -12.37 -3.67 8.39
CA LEU A 255 -13.01 -4.35 7.26
C LEU A 255 -13.53 -5.74 7.62
N GLN A 256 -12.85 -6.47 8.52
CA GLN A 256 -13.29 -7.80 8.94
C GLN A 256 -14.69 -7.82 9.60
N PRO A 257 -14.98 -7.05 10.66
CA PRO A 257 -16.33 -6.99 11.20
C PRO A 257 -17.33 -6.37 10.22
N THR A 258 -16.91 -5.46 9.33
CA THR A 258 -17.78 -4.94 8.26
C THR A 258 -18.23 -6.04 7.30
N LEU A 259 -17.33 -6.92 6.88
CA LEU A 259 -17.65 -8.08 6.03
C LEU A 259 -18.56 -9.09 6.75
N GLN A 260 -18.30 -9.35 8.03
CA GLN A 260 -19.16 -10.20 8.85
C GLN A 260 -20.58 -9.63 8.96
N ALA A 261 -20.72 -8.33 9.18
CA ALA A 261 -22.02 -7.66 9.20
C ALA A 261 -22.72 -7.74 7.82
N ALA A 262 -21.98 -7.55 6.73
CA ALA A 262 -22.52 -7.62 5.37
C ALA A 262 -23.03 -9.03 4.97
N VAL A 263 -22.54 -10.09 5.62
CA VAL A 263 -23.04 -11.46 5.46
C VAL A 263 -24.27 -11.72 6.32
N ALA A 264 -24.38 -11.05 7.48
CA ALA A 264 -25.48 -11.21 8.41
C ALA A 264 -26.73 -10.37 8.06
N LEU A 265 -26.56 -9.29 7.29
CA LEU A 265 -27.62 -8.44 6.72
C LEU A 265 -28.16 -9.04 5.41
#